data_AF-A0A9C7PMN4-F1
#
_entry.id   AF-A0A9C7PMN4-F1
#
_cell.length_a   1.000
_cell.length_b   1.000
_cell.length_c   1.000
_cell.angle_alpha   90.00
_cell.angle_beta   90.00
_cell.angle_gamma   90.00
#
_symmetry.space_group_name_H-M   'P 1'
#
loop_
_entity.id
_entity.type
_entity.pdbx_description
1 polymer ?
#
loop_
_entity_poly.entity_id
_entity_poly.type
_entity_poly.pdbx_seq_one_letter_code
_entity_poly.pdbx_strand_id
1 'polypeptide(L)'
;MYADDQNEGMPDIDADRAAFDIRSWAVEPGDAIAFNFRTLHGAPANHSSVRRRVVSIRWVGDDARFVKRPGKTSPDFPDLDYQDGMPFEGDEFPMLYSN
;
A
#
# COMPACT_ATOMS: atom_id res chain seq x y z
N MET A 1 5.52 12.79 4.90
CA MET A 1 5.37 13.29 3.53
C MET A 1 6.72 13.87 3.11
N TYR A 2 7.04 13.88 1.82
CA TYR A 2 8.32 14.43 1.35
C TYR A 2 8.41 15.92 1.69
N ALA A 3 9.63 16.46 1.84
CA ALA A 3 9.83 17.85 2.27
C ALA A 3 9.10 18.88 1.37
N ASP A 4 8.87 18.53 0.10
CA ASP A 4 8.21 19.37 -0.91
C ASP A 4 6.90 18.77 -1.45
N ASP A 5 6.20 17.95 -0.67
CA ASP A 5 4.94 17.35 -1.10
C ASP A 5 3.85 18.42 -1.28
N GLN A 6 3.35 18.56 -2.51
CA GLN A 6 2.30 19.52 -2.89
C GLN A 6 0.90 18.88 -2.94
N ASN A 7 0.77 17.59 -2.57
CA ASN A 7 -0.52 16.93 -2.58
C ASN A 7 -1.45 17.46 -1.48
N GLU A 8 -2.75 17.30 -1.70
CA GLU A 8 -3.75 17.60 -0.67
C GLU A 8 -3.46 16.80 0.60
N GLY A 9 -3.56 17.48 1.74
CA GLY A 9 -3.38 16.85 3.03
C GLY A 9 -4.44 15.79 3.31
N MET A 10 -4.07 14.77 4.06
CA MET A 10 -5.02 13.78 4.54
C MET A 10 -6.07 14.45 5.44
N PRO A 11 -7.38 14.25 5.19
CA PRO A 11 -8.40 14.67 6.14
C PRO A 11 -8.20 13.98 7.49
N ASP A 12 -8.56 14.67 8.57
CA ASP A 12 -8.59 14.08 9.90
C ASP A 12 -9.82 13.16 10.02
N ILE A 13 -9.61 11.90 9.64
CA ILE A 13 -10.66 10.87 9.68
C ILE A 13 -11.13 10.61 11.12
N ASP A 14 -10.25 10.77 12.11
CA ASP A 14 -10.57 10.44 13.49
C ASP A 14 -11.34 11.57 14.20
N ALA A 15 -11.22 12.82 13.75
CA ALA A 15 -11.99 13.95 14.27
C ALA A 15 -13.51 13.80 14.03
N ASP A 16 -13.94 13.24 12.90
CA ASP A 16 -15.35 12.96 12.61
C ASP A 16 -15.53 11.76 11.69
N ARG A 17 -15.45 10.56 12.28
CA ARG A 17 -15.60 9.29 11.55
C ARG A 17 -16.98 9.11 10.91
N ALA A 18 -18.02 9.73 11.48
CA ALA A 18 -19.39 9.57 11.00
C ALA A 18 -19.64 10.34 9.69
N ALA A 19 -18.81 11.33 9.38
CA ALA A 19 -18.84 12.05 8.10
C ALA A 19 -18.38 11.21 6.90
N PHE A 20 -17.77 10.03 7.13
CA PHE A 20 -17.17 9.20 6.09
C PHE A 20 -17.83 7.82 6.01
N ASP A 21 -17.93 7.26 4.79
CA ASP A 21 -18.34 5.86 4.60
C ASP A 21 -17.17 4.91 4.88
N ILE A 22 -16.94 4.63 6.17
CA ILE A 22 -15.87 3.74 6.61
C ILE A 22 -16.36 2.31 6.65
N ARG A 23 -15.69 1.43 5.90
CA ARG A 23 -15.96 -0.01 5.89
C ARG A 23 -14.87 -0.76 6.66
N SER A 24 -15.28 -1.74 7.47
CA SER A 24 -14.38 -2.58 8.25
C SER A 24 -14.98 -3.96 8.47
N TRP A 25 -14.12 -4.98 8.54
CA TRP A 25 -14.51 -6.37 8.71
C TRP A 25 -13.68 -7.04 9.80
N ALA A 26 -14.30 -7.93 10.56
CA ALA A 26 -13.57 -8.90 11.35
C ALA A 26 -12.93 -9.92 10.39
N VAL A 27 -11.70 -10.34 10.68
CA VAL A 27 -10.93 -11.27 9.86
C VAL A 27 -10.34 -12.38 10.72
N GLU A 28 -10.33 -13.60 10.19
CA GLU A 28 -9.68 -14.76 10.78
C GLU A 28 -8.37 -15.10 10.05
N PRO A 29 -7.46 -15.89 10.66
CA PRO A 29 -6.27 -16.37 9.97
C PRO A 29 -6.63 -17.13 8.68
N GLY A 30 -6.24 -16.57 7.53
CA GLY A 30 -6.55 -17.11 6.20
C GLY A 30 -7.41 -16.17 5.36
N ASP A 31 -8.13 -15.24 5.99
CA ASP A 31 -8.90 -14.22 5.28
C ASP A 31 -7.98 -13.17 4.65
N ALA A 32 -8.41 -12.62 3.52
CA ALA A 32 -7.72 -11.55 2.81
C ALA A 32 -8.68 -10.42 2.45
N ILE A 33 -8.20 -9.18 2.58
CA ILE A 33 -8.88 -7.98 2.08
C ILE A 33 -8.06 -7.46 0.90
N ALA A 34 -8.64 -7.46 -0.28
CA ALA A 34 -8.07 -6.84 -1.48
C ALA A 34 -8.74 -5.49 -1.73
N PHE A 35 -7.94 -4.47 -2.03
CA PHE A 35 -8.43 -3.13 -2.31
C PHE A 35 -7.53 -2.44 -3.35
N ASN A 36 -8.07 -1.41 -4.01
CA ASN A 36 -7.33 -0.64 -5.01
C ASN A 36 -6.30 0.28 -4.33
N PHE A 37 -5.15 0.54 -4.96
CA PHE A 37 -4.12 1.45 -4.43
C PHE A 37 -4.62 2.86 -4.12
N ARG A 38 -5.71 3.31 -4.76
CA ARG A 38 -6.34 4.61 -4.50
C ARG A 38 -7.30 4.61 -3.31
N THR A 39 -7.58 3.45 -2.71
CA THR A 39 -8.45 3.37 -1.53
C THR A 39 -7.69 3.90 -0.32
N LEU A 40 -8.22 4.97 0.29
CA LEU A 40 -7.78 5.39 1.61
C LEU A 40 -8.06 4.26 2.61
N HIS A 41 -7.03 3.80 3.30
CA HIS A 41 -7.12 2.71 4.26
C HIS A 41 -6.22 2.99 5.46
N GLY A 42 -6.60 2.41 6.59
CA GLY A 42 -5.85 2.50 7.83
C GLY A 42 -6.22 1.33 8.74
N ALA A 43 -5.48 1.17 9.82
CA ALA A 43 -5.77 0.16 10.82
C ALA A 43 -5.67 0.80 12.22
N PRO A 44 -6.64 0.57 13.11
CA PRO A 44 -6.59 1.09 14.47
C PRO A 44 -5.44 0.46 15.26
N ALA A 45 -5.07 1.11 16.36
CA ALA A 45 -4.12 0.57 17.33
C ALA A 45 -4.59 -0.79 17.86
N ASN A 46 -3.64 -1.69 18.10
CA ASN A 46 -3.93 -2.97 18.72
C ASN A 46 -3.95 -2.82 20.24
N HIS A 47 -5.15 -2.90 20.84
CA HIS A 47 -5.35 -2.81 22.29
C HIS A 47 -5.37 -4.18 22.99
N SER A 48 -5.16 -5.28 22.26
CA SER A 48 -5.10 -6.61 22.84
C SER A 48 -3.69 -6.97 23.33
N SER A 49 -3.57 -8.00 24.17
CA SER A 49 -2.29 -8.59 24.57
C SER A 49 -1.66 -9.48 23.49
N VAL A 50 -2.35 -9.72 22.38
CA VAL A 50 -1.92 -10.62 21.31
C VAL A 50 -1.39 -9.80 20.14
N ARG A 51 -0.23 -10.19 19.62
CA ARG A 51 0.38 -9.50 18.46
C ARG A 51 -0.39 -9.78 17.18
N ARG A 52 -0.85 -8.72 16.50
CA ARG A 52 -1.34 -8.81 15.11
C ARG A 52 -0.18 -9.07 14.15
N ARG A 53 -0.29 -10.11 13.31
CA ARG A 53 0.65 -10.42 12.22
C ARG A 53 -0.12 -10.41 10.89
N VAL A 54 0.43 -9.76 9.88
CA VAL A 54 -0.19 -9.62 8.55
C VAL A 54 0.92 -9.67 7.51
N VAL A 55 0.62 -10.22 6.34
CA VAL A 55 1.43 -10.10 5.13
C VAL A 55 0.65 -9.25 4.14
N SER A 56 1.29 -8.20 3.60
CA SER A 56 0.72 -7.38 2.55
C SER A 56 1.39 -7.72 1.23
N ILE A 57 0.61 -8.05 0.22
CA ILE A 57 1.10 -8.30 -1.14
C ILE A 57 0.57 -7.16 -2.03
N ARG A 58 1.43 -6.68 -2.94
CA ARG A 58 1.08 -5.66 -3.92
C ARG A 58 1.18 -6.28 -5.30
N TRP A 59 0.12 -6.16 -6.08
CA TRP A 59 0.10 -6.55 -7.49
C TRP A 59 -0.01 -5.30 -8.35
N VAL A 60 0.68 -5.31 -9.47
CA VAL A 60 0.66 -4.25 -10.46
C VAL A 60 0.28 -4.86 -11.81
N GLY A 61 -0.37 -4.07 -12.67
CA GLY A 61 -0.71 -4.49 -14.03
C GLY A 61 0.48 -4.33 -14.97
N ASP A 62 0.34 -4.90 -16.16
CA ASP A 62 1.37 -4.89 -17.24
C ASP A 62 1.74 -3.46 -17.70
N ASP A 63 0.85 -2.49 -17.48
CA ASP A 63 1.03 -1.07 -17.81
C ASP A 63 1.69 -0.26 -16.69
N ALA A 64 1.94 -0.86 -15.52
CA ALA A 64 2.59 -0.18 -14.41
C ALA A 64 4.04 0.14 -14.74
N ARG A 65 4.51 1.31 -14.27
CA ARG A 65 5.88 1.78 -14.42
C ARG A 65 6.46 2.18 -13.07
N PHE A 66 7.75 1.92 -12.88
CA PHE A 66 8.49 2.37 -11.72
C PHE A 66 8.56 3.89 -11.70
N VAL A 67 8.38 4.47 -10.52
CA VAL A 67 8.53 5.92 -10.30
C VAL A 67 9.54 6.14 -9.19
N LYS A 68 10.64 6.83 -9.51
CA LYS A 68 11.65 7.19 -8.52
C LYS A 68 11.12 8.31 -7.64
N ARG A 69 10.90 7.99 -6.36
CA ARG A 69 10.43 8.96 -5.37
C ARG A 69 11.62 9.67 -4.69
N PRO A 70 11.47 10.94 -4.30
CA PRO A 70 12.56 11.74 -3.70
C PRO A 70 12.97 11.27 -2.29
N GLY A 71 12.26 10.32 -1.68
CA GLY A 71 12.63 9.74 -0.40
C GLY A 71 12.28 8.26 -0.31
N LYS A 72 12.63 7.66 0.83
CA LYS A 72 12.44 6.24 1.13
C LYS A 72 11.01 5.79 0.87
N THR A 73 10.86 4.73 0.08
CA THR A 73 9.57 4.11 -0.22
C THR A 73 9.24 3.02 0.80
N SER A 74 7.99 2.55 0.82
CA SER A 74 7.58 1.42 1.65
C SER A 74 6.82 0.40 0.79
N PRO A 75 7.36 -0.83 0.64
CA PRO A 75 8.67 -1.30 1.09
C PRO A 75 9.82 -0.51 0.47
N ASP A 76 10.95 -0.48 1.19
CA ASP A 76 12.18 0.14 0.73
C ASP A 76 13.02 -0.93 0.02
N PHE A 77 13.41 -0.65 -1.22
CA PHE A 77 14.21 -1.55 -2.06
C PHE A 77 15.52 -0.86 -2.45
N PRO A 78 16.48 -0.69 -1.52
CA PRO A 78 17.69 0.09 -1.76
C PRO A 78 18.60 -0.53 -2.82
N ASP A 79 18.52 -1.86 -3.00
CA ASP A 79 19.36 -2.62 -3.94
C ASP A 79 18.68 -2.87 -5.29
N LEU A 80 17.47 -2.33 -5.50
CA LEU A 80 16.76 -2.48 -6.76
C LEU A 80 17.29 -1.47 -7.79
N ASP A 81 17.99 -1.97 -8.80
CA ASP A 81 18.48 -1.14 -9.91
C ASP A 81 17.38 -0.91 -10.95
N TYR A 82 16.60 0.14 -10.75
CA TYR A 82 15.49 0.53 -11.62
C TYR A 82 15.56 2.01 -11.99
N GLN A 83 15.29 2.30 -13.26
CA GLN A 83 15.16 3.66 -13.75
C GLN A 83 13.70 4.10 -13.78
N ASP A 84 13.48 5.41 -13.62
CA ASP A 84 12.16 6.01 -13.73
C ASP A 84 11.52 5.65 -15.09
N GLY A 85 10.26 5.21 -15.06
CA GLY A 85 9.53 4.81 -16.26
C GLY A 85 9.76 3.37 -16.75
N MET A 86 10.60 2.56 -16.09
CA MET A 86 10.77 1.14 -16.46
C MET A 86 9.54 0.30 -16.08
N PRO A 87 9.18 -0.72 -16.88
CA PRO A 87 8.14 -1.69 -16.51
C PRO A 87 8.62 -2.61 -15.38
N PHE A 88 7.70 -3.15 -14.59
CA PHE A 88 8.01 -4.12 -13.53
C PHE A 88 8.14 -5.54 -14.11
N GLU A 89 9.37 -5.98 -14.33
CA GLU A 89 9.74 -7.27 -14.93
C GLU A 89 10.98 -7.88 -14.24
N GLY A 90 11.21 -9.18 -14.46
CA GLY A 90 12.39 -9.89 -13.94
C GLY A 90 12.10 -10.76 -12.69
N ASP A 91 13.16 -11.30 -12.10
CA ASP A 91 13.06 -12.22 -10.96
C ASP A 91 12.53 -11.51 -9.69
N GLU A 92 12.77 -10.21 -9.57
CA GLU A 92 12.26 -9.36 -8.49
C GLU A 92 10.75 -9.07 -8.63
N PHE A 93 10.21 -9.17 -9.85
CA PHE A 93 8.80 -8.90 -10.18
C PHE A 93 8.21 -10.04 -11.02
N PRO A 94 8.04 -11.22 -10.42
CA PRO A 94 7.60 -12.40 -11.15
C PRO A 94 6.18 -12.25 -11.69
N MET A 95 5.97 -12.73 -12.92
CA MET A 95 4.65 -12.82 -13.54
C MET A 95 3.77 -13.82 -12.77
N LEU A 96 2.63 -13.36 -12.26
CA LEU A 96 1.71 -14.20 -11.51
C LEU A 96 0.68 -14.90 -12.39
N TYR A 97 0.30 -14.28 -13.50
CA TYR A 97 -0.75 -14.78 -14.38
C TYR A 97 -0.54 -14.29 -15.82
N SER A 98 -0.61 -15.22 -16.77
CA SER A 98 -0.65 -14.92 -18.21
C SER A 98 -1.97 -15.43 -18.77
N ASN A 99 -2.57 -14.65 -19.66
CA ASN A 99 -3.69 -15.09 -20.50
C ASN A 99 -3.23 -16.06 -21.59
#